data_AF-A0A3P7N320-F1
#
_entry.id   AF-A0A3P7N320-F1
#
_cell.length_a   1.000
_cell.length_b   1.000
_cell.length_c   1.000
_cell.angle_alpha   90.00
_cell.angle_beta   90.00
_cell.angle_gamma   90.00
#
_symmetry.space_group_name_H-M   'P 1'
#
loop_
_entity.id
_entity.type
_entity.pdbx_description
1 polymer ?
#
loop_
_entity_poly.entity_id
_entity_poly.type
_entity_poly.pdbx_seq_one_letter_code
_entity_poly.pdbx_strand_id
1 'polypeptide(L)'
;MEIEETVAVVCSWCKESYHVKNCFTREKLEERCDRGQLREMIVPPNWILRLPSRHRNKHKQPNRQSRKPTRQFIVKPNDWTAGPSQPLLGSKALHTLCWLLNPRQVFDITALKGPKYGLEVFRKVITQLRLLVCGGDGTVGWVLQTLDNLNWPAYPPMAIMPLGTGNDLSRCMGWGGAPSDEPMSQLLSAILHETVITHLDRWKIHVEPNETCPLDSNDDLSDAV
;
A
#
# COMPACT_ATOMS: atom_id res chain seq x y z
N MET A 1 23.07 36.42 -19.78
CA MET A 1 22.88 35.89 -18.42
C MET A 1 23.06 34.39 -18.51
N GLU A 2 24.27 33.92 -18.22
CA GLU A 2 24.53 32.50 -18.10
C GLU A 2 23.76 32.01 -16.88
N ILE A 3 22.86 31.06 -17.08
CA ILE A 3 22.24 30.32 -15.99
C ILE A 3 23.37 29.42 -15.46
N GLU A 4 24.14 29.88 -14.48
CA GLU A 4 25.02 28.98 -13.75
C GLU A 4 24.14 27.89 -13.14
N GLU A 5 24.26 26.67 -13.65
CA GLU A 5 23.62 25.48 -13.09
C GLU A 5 24.08 25.34 -11.63
N THR A 6 23.24 25.82 -10.72
CA THR A 6 23.46 25.72 -9.29
C THR A 6 23.08 24.32 -8.85
N VAL A 7 24.07 23.43 -8.80
CA VAL A 7 23.87 22.08 -8.27
C VAL A 7 23.59 22.18 -6.77
N ALA A 8 22.55 21.50 -6.30
CA ALA A 8 22.18 21.40 -4.90
C ALA A 8 22.31 19.95 -4.41
N VAL A 9 22.82 19.77 -3.19
CA VAL A 9 22.81 18.48 -2.49
C VAL A 9 21.58 18.45 -1.60
N VAL A 10 20.84 17.35 -1.64
CA VAL A 10 19.64 17.15 -0.81
C VAL A 10 19.80 15.88 0.02
N CYS A 11 19.57 15.98 1.32
CA CYS A 11 19.57 14.79 2.18
C CYS A 11 18.35 13.92 1.90
N SER A 12 18.55 12.63 1.63
CA SER A 12 17.46 11.70 1.33
C SER A 12 16.47 11.49 2.49
N TRP A 13 16.82 11.86 3.73
CA TRP A 13 16.00 11.61 4.92
C TRP A 13 15.32 12.89 5.44
N CYS A 14 16.09 13.90 5.86
CA CYS A 14 15.53 15.15 6.37
C CYS A 14 15.04 16.10 5.27
N LYS A 15 15.40 15.85 4.00
CA LYS A 15 15.04 16.67 2.83
C LYS A 15 15.60 18.09 2.82
N GLU A 16 16.50 18.42 3.73
CA GLU A 16 17.26 19.68 3.65
C GLU A 16 18.13 19.72 2.40
N SER A 17 18.11 20.88 1.74
CA SER A 17 18.85 21.14 0.51
C SER A 17 19.87 22.26 0.72
N TYR A 18 21.05 22.07 0.12
CA TYR A 18 22.17 23.00 0.23
C TYR A 18 22.76 23.26 -1.15
N HIS A 19 22.99 24.52 -1.50
CA HIS A 19 23.75 24.88 -2.70
C HIS A 19 25.21 24.43 -2.57
N VAL A 20 25.71 23.68 -3.56
CA VAL A 20 27.08 23.10 -3.54
C VAL A 20 28.15 24.18 -3.41
N LYS A 21 28.03 25.29 -4.15
CA LYS A 21 29.07 26.33 -4.21
C LYS A 21 29.11 27.25 -2.99
N ASN A 22 27.96 27.52 -2.35
CA ASN A 22 27.83 28.64 -1.40
C ASN A 22 27.32 28.25 -0.01
N CYS A 23 26.63 27.11 0.13
CA CYS A 23 25.91 26.77 1.37
C CYS A 23 26.32 25.41 1.95
N PHE A 24 26.97 24.55 1.16
CA PHE A 24 27.38 23.20 1.55
C PHE A 24 28.84 23.19 2.00
N THR A 25 29.07 22.85 3.28
CA THR A 25 30.40 22.64 3.86
C THR A 25 30.59 21.17 4.20
N ARG A 26 31.85 20.71 4.23
CA ARG A 26 32.16 19.33 4.59
C ARG A 26 31.74 18.99 6.04
N GLU A 27 31.78 19.97 6.94
CA GLU A 27 31.31 19.83 8.32
C GLU A 27 29.82 19.46 8.38
N LYS A 28 28.97 20.08 7.54
CA LYS A 28 27.54 19.73 7.44
C LYS A 28 27.28 18.31 6.93
N LEU A 29 28.24 17.70 6.23
CA LEU A 29 28.11 16.30 5.80
C LEU A 29 28.38 15.32 6.95
N GLU A 30 29.20 15.72 7.93
CA GLU A 30 29.57 14.90 9.08
C GLU A 30 28.51 14.97 10.21
N GLU A 31 27.60 15.96 10.15
CA GLU A 31 26.46 16.07 11.07
C GLU A 31 25.49 14.88 10.93
N ARG A 32 25.00 14.39 12.08
CA ARG A 32 24.02 13.29 12.10
C ARG A 32 22.65 13.82 11.71
N CYS A 33 22.14 13.34 10.57
CA CYS A 33 20.78 13.63 10.12
C CYS A 33 19.74 13.19 11.16
N ASP A 34 18.85 14.11 11.52
CA ASP A 34 17.73 13.94 12.43
C ASP A 34 16.48 13.30 11.77
N ARG A 35 16.52 13.11 10.44
CA ARG A 35 15.44 12.61 9.57
C ARG A 35 14.24 13.57 9.45
N GLY A 36 14.41 14.82 9.87
CA GLY A 36 13.44 15.90 9.69
C GLY A 36 12.07 15.62 10.32
N GLN A 37 11.04 16.25 9.74
CA GLN A 37 9.67 16.25 10.28
C GLN A 37 9.03 14.84 10.29
N LEU A 38 9.40 13.96 9.35
CA LEU A 38 8.85 12.60 9.23
C LEU A 38 9.69 11.54 9.96
N ARG A 39 10.60 11.94 10.87
CA ARG A 39 11.53 11.04 11.56
C ARG A 39 10.87 9.85 12.27
N GLU A 40 9.62 10.01 12.71
CA GLU A 40 8.84 8.99 13.41
C GLU A 40 8.24 7.94 12.46
N MET A 41 8.07 8.29 11.18
CA MET A 41 7.58 7.38 10.12
C MET A 41 8.71 6.74 9.31
N ILE A 42 9.88 7.36 9.26
CA ILE A 42 11.00 6.87 8.46
C ILE A 42 11.66 5.68 9.18
N VAL A 43 11.47 4.47 8.67
CA VAL A 43 12.23 3.31 9.12
C VAL A 43 13.70 3.52 8.72
N PRO A 44 14.64 3.50 9.67
CA PRO A 44 16.06 3.68 9.40
C PRO A 44 16.59 2.60 8.46
N PRO A 45 17.52 2.91 7.54
CA PRO A 45 18.16 1.90 6.69
C PRO A 45 18.74 0.72 7.47
N ASN A 46 19.29 1.00 8.65
CA ASN A 46 19.95 0.01 9.51
C ASN A 46 18.94 -0.94 10.19
N TRP A 47 17.65 -0.64 10.17
CA TRP A 47 16.61 -1.50 10.75
C TRP A 47 16.05 -2.51 9.74
N ILE A 48 16.26 -2.27 8.45
CA ILE A 48 15.79 -3.15 7.37
C ILE A 48 16.89 -4.14 7.02
N LEU A 49 17.04 -5.15 7.87
CA LEU A 49 17.93 -6.28 7.61
C LEU A 49 17.25 -7.21 6.59
N ARG A 50 17.85 -7.36 5.41
CA ARG A 50 17.49 -8.48 4.52
C ARG A 50 17.89 -9.76 5.24
N LEU A 51 16.91 -10.48 5.78
CA LEU A 51 17.14 -11.85 6.19
C LEU A 51 17.58 -12.62 4.93
N PRO A 52 18.69 -13.38 4.97
CA PRO A 52 19.07 -14.24 3.88
C PRO A 52 17.87 -15.08 3.50
N SER A 53 17.47 -15.03 2.22
CA SER A 53 16.47 -15.93 1.68
C SER A 53 16.90 -17.33 2.06
N ARG A 54 16.15 -17.98 2.97
CA ARG A 54 16.32 -19.41 3.23
C ARG A 54 15.89 -20.11 1.96
N HIS A 55 16.80 -20.22 1.00
CA HIS A 55 16.74 -21.20 -0.05
C HIS A 55 16.67 -22.56 0.63
N ARG A 56 15.44 -23.04 0.90
CA ARG A 56 15.18 -24.46 1.10
C ARG A 56 15.50 -25.12 -0.24
N ASN A 57 16.75 -25.54 -0.40
CA ASN A 57 17.14 -26.36 -1.53
C ASN A 57 16.40 -27.69 -1.46
N LYS A 58 15.59 -27.87 -2.51
CA LYS A 58 14.83 -29.02 -2.97
C LYS A 58 15.49 -30.38 -2.64
N HIS A 59 14.69 -31.29 -2.10
CA HIS A 59 14.75 -32.68 -2.54
C HIS A 59 13.68 -32.90 -3.62
N LYS A 60 14.14 -33.19 -4.84
CA LYS A 60 13.35 -33.79 -5.92
C LYS A 60 13.00 -35.24 -5.52
N GLN A 61 11.82 -35.71 -5.91
CA GLN A 61 11.68 -36.80 -6.88
C GLN A 61 10.24 -36.85 -7.43
N PRO A 62 10.04 -37.44 -8.62
CA PRO A 62 8.93 -37.14 -9.52
C PRO A 62 7.81 -38.18 -9.43
N ASN A 63 6.59 -37.79 -9.74
CA ASN A 63 5.75 -38.66 -10.56
C ASN A 63 4.76 -37.85 -11.42
N ARG A 64 4.93 -37.98 -12.73
CA ARG A 64 4.00 -37.53 -13.76
C ARG A 64 2.83 -38.50 -13.78
N GLN A 65 1.60 -38.01 -13.64
CA GLN A 65 0.48 -38.56 -14.39
C GLN A 65 -0.36 -37.40 -14.96
N SER A 66 -0.60 -37.52 -16.25
CA SER A 66 -1.31 -36.59 -17.11
C SER A 66 -2.82 -36.67 -16.90
N ARG A 67 -3.53 -35.54 -17.11
CA ARG A 67 -4.73 -35.49 -17.96
C ARG A 67 -5.30 -34.07 -18.16
N LYS A 68 -5.16 -33.64 -19.42
CA LYS A 68 -6.04 -32.85 -20.31
C LYS A 68 -6.35 -31.36 -20.05
N PRO A 69 -6.47 -30.55 -21.14
CA PRO A 69 -6.56 -29.10 -21.07
C PRO A 69 -8.03 -28.64 -21.11
N THR A 70 -8.40 -27.69 -20.23
CA THR A 70 -9.68 -26.99 -20.37
C THR A 70 -9.52 -25.49 -20.15
N ARG A 71 -9.43 -24.83 -21.31
CA ARG A 71 -10.02 -23.54 -21.71
C ARG A 71 -9.74 -22.32 -20.84
N GLN A 72 -8.95 -21.43 -21.43
CA GLN A 72 -8.84 -20.02 -21.10
C GLN A 72 -10.22 -19.37 -21.10
N PHE A 73 -10.57 -18.68 -20.01
CA PHE A 73 -11.55 -17.60 -20.06
C PHE A 73 -10.78 -16.30 -20.12
N ILE A 74 -10.73 -15.71 -21.32
CA ILE A 74 -10.44 -14.29 -21.49
C ILE A 74 -11.71 -13.58 -21.06
N VAL A 75 -11.70 -12.98 -19.87
CA VAL A 75 -12.68 -11.95 -19.54
C VAL A 75 -12.31 -10.75 -20.40
N LYS A 76 -13.09 -10.47 -21.45
CA LYS A 76 -13.09 -9.16 -22.09
C LYS A 76 -13.71 -8.19 -21.09
N PRO A 77 -12.99 -7.18 -20.59
CA PRO A 77 -13.65 -6.05 -19.96
C PRO A 77 -14.51 -5.39 -21.03
N ASN A 78 -15.79 -5.24 -20.71
CA ASN A 78 -16.72 -4.41 -21.48
C ASN A 78 -16.09 -3.02 -21.70
N ASP A 79 -16.32 -2.42 -22.86
CA ASP A 79 -15.84 -1.10 -23.23
C ASP A 79 -16.42 -0.03 -22.27
N TRP A 80 -15.81 0.14 -21.10
CA TRP A 80 -16.04 1.29 -20.25
C TRP A 80 -15.12 2.41 -20.72
N THR A 81 -15.64 3.21 -21.64
CA THR A 81 -15.08 4.49 -22.08
C THR A 81 -15.19 5.53 -20.96
N ALA A 82 -14.50 5.28 -19.85
CA ALA A 82 -13.98 6.30 -18.95
C ALA A 82 -12.63 5.78 -18.46
N GLY A 83 -11.58 6.13 -19.19
CA GLY A 83 -10.21 5.74 -18.85
C GLY A 83 -9.90 6.15 -17.40
N PRO A 84 -9.17 5.34 -16.63
CA PRO A 84 -8.93 5.66 -15.24
C PRO A 84 -7.91 6.79 -15.22
N SER A 85 -8.31 7.96 -14.73
CA SER A 85 -7.40 9.01 -14.28
C SER A 85 -6.58 8.58 -13.04
N GLN A 86 -6.84 7.38 -12.51
CA GLN A 86 -6.32 6.84 -11.25
C GLN A 86 -4.93 6.16 -11.28
N PRO A 87 -4.43 5.49 -12.34
CA PRO A 87 -3.10 4.85 -12.33
C PRO A 87 -1.98 5.89 -12.26
N LEU A 88 -2.21 7.06 -12.86
CA LEU A 88 -1.32 8.20 -12.80
C LEU A 88 -1.26 8.79 -11.39
N LEU A 89 -2.39 8.86 -10.68
CA LEU A 89 -2.40 9.28 -9.28
C LEU A 89 -1.69 8.25 -8.38
N GLY A 90 -1.94 6.97 -8.58
CA GLY A 90 -1.28 5.89 -7.83
C GLY A 90 0.24 5.88 -8.01
N SER A 91 0.72 6.03 -9.25
CA SER A 91 2.16 6.06 -9.54
C SER A 91 2.83 7.33 -9.00
N LYS A 92 2.18 8.50 -9.11
CA LYS A 92 2.63 9.74 -8.47
C LYS A 92 2.72 9.59 -6.95
N ALA A 93 1.67 9.08 -6.32
CA ALA A 93 1.64 8.85 -4.87
C ALA A 93 2.74 7.88 -4.44
N LEU A 94 2.93 6.76 -5.14
CA LEU A 94 4.00 5.81 -4.88
C LEU A 94 5.38 6.47 -4.98
N HIS A 95 5.62 7.25 -6.03
CA HIS A 95 6.89 7.94 -6.22
C HIS A 95 7.13 8.97 -5.10
N THR A 96 6.13 9.78 -4.76
CA THR A 96 6.21 10.76 -3.69
C THR A 96 6.42 10.09 -2.32
N LEU A 97 5.77 8.97 -2.03
CA LEU A 97 6.01 8.19 -0.82
C LEU A 97 7.43 7.63 -0.78
N CYS A 98 7.90 7.01 -1.87
CA CYS A 98 9.28 6.54 -1.97
C CYS A 98 10.31 7.67 -1.85
N TRP A 99 9.93 8.90 -2.23
CA TRP A 99 10.76 10.07 -2.00
C TRP A 99 10.73 10.46 -0.52
N LEU A 100 9.56 10.65 0.10
CA LEU A 100 9.44 11.16 1.48
C LEU A 100 9.87 10.15 2.54
N LEU A 101 9.67 8.86 2.28
CA LEU A 101 9.87 7.76 3.20
C LEU A 101 11.01 6.85 2.75
N ASN A 102 11.36 5.85 3.56
CA ASN A 102 12.29 4.82 3.13
C ASN A 102 11.66 4.00 1.99
N PRO A 103 12.23 3.93 0.77
CA PRO A 103 11.64 3.15 -0.32
C PRO A 103 11.40 1.67 0.02
N ARG A 104 12.13 1.12 0.99
CA ARG A 104 11.97 -0.28 1.44
C ARG A 104 10.76 -0.50 2.36
N GLN A 105 10.09 0.56 2.82
CA GLN A 105 8.86 0.47 3.61
C GLN A 105 7.60 0.78 2.80
N VAL A 106 7.76 1.21 1.55
CA VAL A 106 6.67 1.48 0.62
C VAL A 106 6.52 0.27 -0.30
N PHE A 107 5.31 -0.29 -0.38
CA PHE A 107 5.04 -1.50 -1.16
C PHE A 107 3.94 -1.25 -2.18
N ASP A 108 4.24 -1.55 -3.44
CA ASP A 108 3.22 -1.69 -4.47
C ASP A 108 2.62 -3.10 -4.40
N ILE A 109 1.44 -3.20 -3.80
CA ILE A 109 0.72 -4.46 -3.64
C ILE A 109 0.24 -5.04 -4.98
N THR A 110 0.07 -4.22 -6.02
CA THR A 110 -0.36 -4.70 -7.34
C THR A 110 0.81 -5.40 -8.01
N ALA A 111 2.00 -4.78 -7.98
CA ALA A 111 3.22 -5.38 -8.50
C ALA A 111 3.64 -6.64 -7.70
N LEU A 112 3.45 -6.62 -6.37
CA LEU A 112 3.80 -7.72 -5.48
C LEU A 112 2.76 -8.85 -5.41
N LYS A 113 1.64 -8.73 -6.13
CA LYS A 113 0.51 -9.68 -6.10
C LYS A 113 -0.06 -9.86 -4.68
N GLY A 114 -0.11 -8.79 -3.92
CA GLY A 114 -0.79 -8.69 -2.63
C GLY A 114 0.08 -8.12 -1.50
N PRO A 115 -0.55 -7.81 -0.35
CA PRO A 115 0.11 -7.14 0.77
C PRO A 115 0.92 -8.09 1.67
N LYS A 116 0.83 -9.41 1.44
CA LYS A 116 1.44 -10.45 2.29
C LYS A 116 2.93 -10.22 2.53
N TYR A 117 3.70 -9.96 1.48
CA TYR A 117 5.14 -9.76 1.59
C TYR A 117 5.48 -8.55 2.48
N GLY A 118 4.85 -7.41 2.24
CA GLY A 118 5.09 -6.18 3.03
C GLY A 118 4.73 -6.38 4.50
N LEU A 119 3.60 -7.03 4.78
CA LEU A 119 3.19 -7.35 6.15
C LEU A 119 4.20 -8.29 6.84
N GLU A 120 4.67 -9.34 6.16
CA GLU A 120 5.63 -10.30 6.73
C GLU A 120 6.97 -9.64 7.10
N VAL A 121 7.45 -8.68 6.31
CA VAL A 121 8.69 -7.92 6.59
C VAL A 121 8.61 -7.22 7.95
N PHE A 122 7.44 -6.68 8.30
CA PHE A 122 7.22 -5.92 9.53
C PHE A 122 6.56 -6.74 10.67
N ARG A 123 6.46 -8.06 10.52
CA ARG A 123 5.84 -8.95 11.52
C ARG A 123 6.51 -8.93 12.90
N LYS A 124 7.75 -8.46 13.02
CA LYS A 124 8.43 -8.36 14.33
C LYS A 124 8.11 -7.08 15.11
N VAL A 125 7.53 -6.08 14.46
CA VAL A 125 7.27 -4.74 15.06
C VAL A 125 5.78 -4.41 15.11
N ILE A 126 4.94 -5.43 15.32
CA ILE A 126 3.48 -5.33 15.20
C ILE A 126 2.88 -4.24 16.09
N THR A 127 3.41 -4.07 17.32
CA THR A 127 2.91 -3.09 18.29
C THR A 127 3.22 -1.64 17.93
N GLN A 128 4.16 -1.41 17.02
CA GLN A 128 4.59 -0.09 16.57
C GLN A 128 4.19 0.18 15.11
N LEU A 129 3.58 -0.81 14.44
CA LEU A 129 3.22 -0.73 13.03
C LEU A 129 1.96 0.12 12.84
N ARG A 130 2.04 1.08 11.93
CA ARG A 130 0.91 1.82 11.38
C ARG A 130 0.91 1.64 9.87
N LEU A 131 -0.25 1.42 9.28
CA LEU A 131 -0.39 1.24 7.83
C LEU A 131 -1.02 2.48 7.21
N LEU A 132 -0.49 2.89 6.06
CA LEU A 132 -1.16 3.82 5.16
C LEU A 132 -1.54 3.02 3.91
N VAL A 133 -2.83 2.91 3.64
CA VAL A 133 -3.35 2.18 2.49
C VAL A 133 -3.81 3.18 1.43
N CYS A 134 -3.09 3.24 0.33
CA CYS A 134 -3.42 4.08 -0.81
C CYS A 134 -4.22 3.27 -1.84
N GLY A 135 -5.52 3.51 -1.93
CA GLY A 135 -6.41 2.71 -2.79
C GLY A 135 -7.88 3.02 -2.55
N GLY A 136 -8.75 2.08 -2.94
CA GLY A 136 -10.18 2.12 -2.60
C GLY A 136 -10.56 1.03 -1.59
N ASP A 137 -11.86 0.84 -1.41
CA ASP A 137 -12.42 -0.11 -0.43
C ASP A 137 -11.93 -1.55 -0.65
N GLY A 138 -11.85 -2.00 -1.90
CA GLY A 138 -11.33 -3.32 -2.25
C GLY A 138 -9.87 -3.53 -1.84
N THR A 139 -9.05 -2.47 -1.93
CA THR A 139 -7.64 -2.52 -1.50
C THR A 139 -7.54 -2.65 0.01
N VAL A 140 -8.32 -1.87 0.76
CA VAL A 140 -8.36 -1.94 2.23
C VAL A 140 -8.86 -3.32 2.67
N GLY A 141 -9.91 -3.84 2.03
CA GLY A 141 -10.42 -5.19 2.25
C GLY A 141 -9.37 -6.28 2.01
N TRP A 142 -8.57 -6.17 0.95
CA TRP A 142 -7.50 -7.13 0.67
C TRP A 142 -6.41 -7.13 1.74
N VAL A 143 -6.02 -5.94 2.25
CA VAL A 143 -5.08 -5.82 3.37
C VAL A 143 -5.64 -6.47 4.63
N LEU A 144 -6.88 -6.16 4.99
CA LEU A 144 -7.57 -6.76 6.15
C LEU A 144 -7.66 -8.28 6.04
N GLN A 145 -8.11 -8.80 4.90
CA GLN A 145 -8.20 -10.25 4.69
C GLN A 145 -6.83 -10.93 4.73
N THR A 146 -5.78 -10.24 4.29
CA THR A 146 -4.41 -10.78 4.38
C THR A 146 -3.91 -10.80 5.83
N LEU A 147 -4.26 -9.80 6.65
CA LEU A 147 -3.99 -9.83 8.09
C LEU A 147 -4.66 -11.02 8.77
N ASP A 148 -5.93 -11.31 8.41
CA ASP A 148 -6.67 -12.48 8.90
C ASP A 148 -5.96 -13.78 8.54
N ASN A 149 -5.62 -13.94 7.25
CA ASN A 149 -4.98 -15.15 6.72
C ASN A 149 -3.59 -15.41 7.32
N LEU A 150 -2.92 -14.36 7.79
CA LEU A 150 -1.61 -14.44 8.42
C LEU A 150 -1.69 -14.53 9.95
N ASN A 151 -2.92 -14.67 10.50
CA ASN A 151 -3.23 -14.73 11.92
C ASN A 151 -2.48 -13.65 12.69
N TRP A 152 -2.64 -12.38 12.28
CA TRP A 152 -2.04 -11.27 13.00
C TRP A 152 -2.59 -11.19 14.43
N PRO A 153 -1.75 -11.02 15.46
CA PRO A 153 -2.19 -11.02 16.85
C PRO A 153 -3.03 -9.79 17.22
N ALA A 154 -2.82 -8.68 16.53
CA ALA A 154 -3.59 -7.45 16.67
C ALA A 154 -3.57 -6.69 15.33
N TYR A 155 -4.67 -5.99 15.00
CA TYR A 155 -4.70 -5.17 13.80
C TYR A 155 -3.92 -3.87 14.04
N PRO A 156 -2.91 -3.57 13.21
CA PRO A 156 -2.25 -2.27 13.28
C PRO A 156 -3.25 -1.16 12.89
N PRO A 157 -3.15 0.04 13.48
CA PRO A 157 -3.91 1.19 13.00
C PRO A 157 -3.67 1.43 11.51
N MET A 158 -4.74 1.75 10.78
CA MET A 158 -4.68 1.97 9.33
C MET A 158 -5.28 3.32 8.97
N ALA A 159 -4.51 4.14 8.26
CA ALA A 159 -4.99 5.33 7.57
C ALA A 159 -5.31 4.98 6.11
N ILE A 160 -6.29 5.66 5.54
CA ILE A 160 -6.75 5.42 4.17
C ILE A 160 -6.47 6.68 3.34
N MET A 161 -5.77 6.51 2.22
CA MET A 161 -5.67 7.54 1.19
C MET A 161 -6.58 7.14 0.02
N PRO A 162 -7.70 7.86 -0.20
CA PRO A 162 -8.71 7.50 -1.20
C PRO A 162 -8.16 7.72 -2.62
N LEU A 163 -7.65 6.66 -3.26
CA LEU A 163 -7.19 6.66 -4.65
C LEU A 163 -8.08 5.84 -5.59
N GLY A 164 -9.07 5.12 -5.05
CA GLY A 164 -9.97 4.26 -5.81
C GLY A 164 -11.23 4.98 -6.31
N THR A 165 -12.05 4.25 -7.07
CA THR A 165 -13.39 4.68 -7.49
C THR A 165 -14.43 4.53 -6.37
N GLY A 166 -14.32 3.46 -5.58
CA GLY A 166 -15.06 3.26 -4.33
C GLY A 166 -14.18 3.61 -3.13
N ASN A 167 -14.54 4.66 -2.40
CA ASN A 167 -13.85 5.17 -1.22
C ASN A 167 -14.83 5.36 -0.05
N ASP A 168 -15.83 4.49 0.06
CA ASP A 168 -16.90 4.62 1.06
C ASP A 168 -16.35 4.48 2.48
N LEU A 169 -15.43 3.54 2.71
CA LEU A 169 -14.77 3.40 4.01
C LEU A 169 -13.95 4.65 4.35
N SER A 170 -13.28 5.24 3.36
CA SER A 170 -12.53 6.50 3.55
C SER A 170 -13.47 7.64 3.98
N ARG A 171 -14.65 7.76 3.36
CA ARG A 171 -15.68 8.74 3.74
C ARG A 171 -16.21 8.49 5.15
N CYS A 172 -16.57 7.25 5.46
CA CYS A 172 -17.09 6.88 6.78
C CYS A 172 -16.09 7.14 7.91
N MET A 173 -14.80 6.95 7.63
CA MET A 173 -13.72 7.16 8.61
C MET A 173 -13.18 8.60 8.64
N GLY A 174 -13.75 9.52 7.86
CA GLY A 174 -13.40 10.95 7.87
C GLY A 174 -12.16 11.32 7.05
N TRP A 175 -11.62 10.40 6.24
CA TRP A 175 -10.48 10.68 5.34
C TRP A 175 -10.90 11.31 4.00
N GLY A 176 -12.20 11.45 3.76
CA GLY A 176 -12.76 12.02 2.54
C GLY A 176 -12.93 11.00 1.41
N GLY A 177 -13.46 11.46 0.27
CA GLY A 177 -13.77 10.60 -0.89
C GLY A 177 -12.78 10.71 -2.05
N ALA A 178 -11.85 11.65 -1.98
CA ALA A 178 -10.87 11.95 -3.01
C ALA A 178 -9.54 12.34 -2.33
N PRO A 179 -8.39 12.15 -3.00
CA PRO A 179 -7.11 12.49 -2.42
C PRO A 179 -7.03 14.01 -2.20
N SER A 180 -6.48 14.41 -1.05
CA SER A 180 -6.29 15.82 -0.72
C SER A 180 -5.34 16.50 -1.70
N ASP A 181 -5.60 17.78 -1.99
CA ASP A 181 -4.68 18.65 -2.74
C ASP A 181 -3.47 19.09 -1.90
N GLU A 182 -3.50 18.83 -0.59
CA GLU A 182 -2.38 19.10 0.30
C GLU A 182 -1.15 18.26 -0.04
N PRO A 183 0.07 18.79 0.17
CA PRO A 183 1.28 18.03 -0.04
C PRO A 183 1.30 16.79 0.85
N MET A 184 1.76 15.67 0.30
CA MET A 184 1.78 14.38 0.98
C MET A 184 2.54 14.39 2.31
N SER A 185 3.53 15.27 2.49
CA SER A 185 4.21 15.46 3.77
C SER A 185 3.30 16.01 4.87
N GLN A 186 2.36 16.90 4.53
CA GLN A 186 1.37 17.41 5.48
C GLN A 186 0.36 16.32 5.85
N LEU A 187 -0.12 15.56 4.87
CA LEU A 187 -0.97 14.39 5.13
C LEU A 187 -0.31 13.39 6.10
N LEU A 188 0.97 13.07 5.86
CA LEU A 188 1.73 12.17 6.74
C LEU A 188 1.90 12.75 8.15
N SER A 189 2.17 14.05 8.26
CA SER A 189 2.23 14.75 9.56
C SER A 189 0.89 14.71 10.30
N ALA A 190 -0.21 14.99 9.60
CA ALA A 190 -1.56 14.95 10.17
C ALA A 190 -1.91 13.53 10.66
N ILE A 191 -1.58 12.49 9.89
CA ILE A 191 -1.75 11.09 10.30
C ILE A 191 -1.03 10.79 11.63
N LEU A 192 0.14 11.38 11.87
CA LEU A 192 0.87 11.17 13.13
C LEU A 192 0.29 11.94 14.31
N HIS A 193 0.01 13.23 14.11
CA HIS A 193 -0.16 14.18 15.21
C HIS A 193 -1.60 14.65 15.40
N GLU A 194 -2.43 14.57 14.37
CA GLU A 194 -3.77 15.18 14.34
C GLU A 194 -4.89 14.14 14.29
N THR A 195 -4.58 12.86 14.03
CA THR A 195 -5.59 11.81 13.93
C THR A 195 -5.70 10.93 15.18
N VAL A 196 -6.92 10.43 15.41
CA VAL A 196 -7.26 9.55 16.52
C VAL A 196 -7.61 8.17 15.99
N ILE A 197 -7.19 7.13 16.70
CA ILE A 197 -7.52 5.75 16.35
C ILE A 197 -8.99 5.50 16.66
N THR A 198 -9.73 5.12 15.63
CA THR A 198 -11.13 4.68 15.73
C THR A 198 -11.23 3.19 15.45
N HIS A 199 -12.16 2.51 16.13
CA HIS A 199 -12.39 1.09 15.94
C HIS A 199 -13.40 0.85 14.82
N LEU A 200 -13.14 -0.19 14.02
CA LEU A 200 -13.99 -0.61 12.92
C LEU A 200 -14.52 -2.02 13.21
N ASP A 201 -15.84 -2.16 13.24
CA ASP A 201 -16.48 -3.47 13.36
C ASP A 201 -16.31 -4.25 12.06
N ARG A 202 -15.97 -5.54 12.19
CA ARG A 202 -15.78 -6.44 11.06
C ARG A 202 -16.67 -7.65 11.16
N TRP A 203 -17.41 -7.89 10.08
CA TRP A 203 -18.39 -8.96 10.00
C TRP A 203 -17.79 -10.13 9.24
N LYS A 204 -17.87 -11.33 9.83
CA LYS A 204 -17.50 -12.58 9.17
C LYS A 204 -18.78 -13.30 8.79
N ILE A 205 -19.11 -13.26 7.50
CA ILE A 205 -20.34 -13.84 6.97
C ILE A 205 -20.03 -15.24 6.44
N HIS A 206 -20.80 -16.23 6.88
CA HIS A 206 -20.84 -17.57 6.30
C HIS A 206 -22.12 -17.70 5.50
N VAL A 207 -22.01 -18.01 4.21
CA VAL A 207 -23.15 -18.15 3.31
C VAL A 207 -23.24 -19.61 2.90
N GLU A 208 -24.39 -20.22 3.10
CA GLU A 208 -24.71 -21.58 2.69
C GLU A 208 -25.99 -21.61 1.87
N PRO A 209 -26.11 -22.49 0.85
CA PRO A 209 -27.33 -22.63 0.07
C PRO A 209 -28.50 -23.01 0.96
N ASN A 210 -29.66 -22.36 0.75
CA ASN A 210 -30.87 -22.74 1.46
C ASN A 210 -31.55 -23.91 0.72
N GLU A 211 -31.31 -25.14 1.17
CA GLU A 211 -31.89 -26.36 0.58
C GLU A 211 -33.43 -26.44 0.68
N THR A 212 -34.04 -25.62 1.55
CA THR A 212 -35.51 -25.57 1.74
C THR A 212 -36.22 -24.65 0.75
N CYS A 213 -35.47 -23.87 -0.03
CA CYS A 213 -36.02 -22.99 -1.05
C CYS A 213 -35.77 -23.62 -2.43
N PRO A 214 -36.77 -24.25 -3.06
CA PRO A 214 -36.61 -24.70 -4.44
C PRO A 214 -36.32 -23.47 -5.31
N LEU A 215 -35.25 -23.54 -6.11
CA LEU A 215 -35.01 -22.55 -7.16
C LEU A 215 -36.09 -22.79 -8.22
N ASP A 216 -37.06 -21.88 -8.33
CA ASP A 216 -38.03 -21.92 -9.42
C ASP A 216 -37.26 -21.81 -10.73
N SER A 217 -37.18 -22.91 -11.47
CA SER A 217 -36.46 -23.04 -12.74
C SER A 217 -37.08 -22.24 -13.89
N ASN A 218 -37.99 -21.31 -13.60
CA ASN A 218 -38.69 -20.45 -14.55
C ASN A 218 -38.36 -18.96 -14.41
N ASP A 219 -37.53 -18.55 -13.45
CA ASP A 219 -36.98 -17.19 -13.47
C ASP A 219 -35.81 -17.16 -14.45
N ASP A 220 -36.17 -16.99 -15.73
CA ASP A 220 -35.27 -16.54 -16.77
C ASP A 220 -34.51 -15.31 -16.24
N LEU A 221 -33.22 -15.50 -15.96
CA LEU A 221 -32.22 -14.46 -15.69
C LEU A 221 -31.94 -13.62 -16.95
N SER A 222 -32.99 -13.19 -17.64
CA SER A 222 -32.97 -12.19 -18.69
C SER A 222 -33.73 -10.97 -18.18
N ASP A 223 -32.98 -10.01 -17.66
CA ASP A 223 -33.27 -8.56 -17.63
C ASP A 223 -32.72 -7.93 -16.34
N ALA A 224 -31.40 -7.92 -16.25
CA ALA A 224 -30.67 -6.92 -15.48
C ALA A 224 -29.25 -6.79 -16.07
N VAL A 225 -29.16 -6.17 -17.24
CA VAL A 225 -27.93 -5.51 -17.73
C VAL A 225 -28.31 -4.12 -18.19
#